data_AF-A0A927NM88-F1
#
_entry.id   AF-A0A927NM88-F1
#
_cell.length_a   1.000
_cell.length_b   1.000
_cell.length_c   1.000
_cell.angle_alpha   90.00
_cell.angle_beta   90.00
_cell.angle_gamma   90.00
#
_symmetry.space_group_name_H-M   'P 1'
#
loop_
_entity.id
_entity.type
_entity.pdbx_description
1 polymer ?
#
loop_
_entity_poly.entity_id
_entity_poly.type
_entity_poly.pdbx_seq_one_letter_code
_entity_poly.pdbx_strand_id
1 'polypeptide(L)' 'FDKESPFVTSGIRIGTPAVTTRGMKEPEMVIIGEIIADLIKNKEEALERSSAKVLKLTQDFPLYENDILR' A
#
# COMPACT_ATOMS: atom_id res chain seq x y z
N PHE A 1 11.86 13.23 24.42
CA PHE A 1 12.85 13.14 23.34
C PHE A 1 12.83 11.72 22.82
N ASP A 2 12.70 11.58 21.49
CA ASP A 2 12.75 10.28 20.82
C ASP A 2 14.13 9.65 21.10
N LYS A 3 14.14 8.38 21.52
CA LYS A 3 15.36 7.66 21.93
C LYS A 3 16.04 6.98 20.76
N GLU A 4 15.39 6.93 19.61
CA GLU A 4 15.89 6.25 18.42
C GLU A 4 16.88 7.10 17.63
N SER A 5 17.79 6.41 16.94
CA SER A 5 18.81 7.02 16.07
C SER A 5 18.15 7.83 14.94
N PRO A 6 18.76 8.93 14.44
CA PRO A 6 18.27 9.64 13.26
C PRO A 6 18.12 8.75 12.00
N PHE A 7 18.79 7.60 11.98
CA PHE A 7 18.69 6.60 10.91
C PHE A 7 17.52 5.63 11.11
N VAL A 8 16.90 5.61 12.29
CA VAL A 8 15.73 4.79 12.62
C VAL A 8 14.56 5.75 12.80
N THR A 9 13.79 5.93 11.73
CA THR A 9 12.68 6.87 11.72
C THR A 9 11.43 6.23 12.33
N SER A 10 10.79 6.92 13.28
CA SER A 10 9.58 6.47 13.97
C SER A 10 8.28 6.58 13.16
N GLY A 11 8.35 6.86 11.85
CA GLY A 11 7.15 7.11 11.04
C GLY A 11 7.34 6.92 9.53
N ILE A 12 6.21 6.87 8.82
CA ILE A 12 6.13 6.71 7.36
C ILE A 12 5.41 7.89 6.72
N ARG A 13 5.79 8.24 5.49
CA ARG A 13 5.10 9.25 4.67
C ARG A 13 4.35 8.56 3.54
N ILE A 14 3.06 8.86 3.41
CA ILE A 14 2.18 8.28 2.38
C ILE A 14 1.73 9.40 1.44
N GLY A 15 1.73 9.13 0.13
CA GLY A 15 1.26 10.05 -0.90
C GLY A 15 0.27 9.39 -1.86
N THR A 16 -0.76 10.11 -2.26
CA THR A 16 -1.81 9.67 -3.19
C THR A 16 -1.53 9.84 -4.70
N PRO A 17 -0.56 10.65 -5.20
CA PRO A 17 -0.42 10.89 -6.64
C PRO A 17 -0.30 9.64 -7.51
N ALA A 18 0.40 8.60 -7.04
CA ALA A 18 0.59 7.37 -7.81
C ALA A 18 -0.72 6.59 -8.02
N VAL A 19 -1.57 6.54 -7.01
CA VAL A 19 -2.84 5.80 -7.07
C VAL A 19 -3.93 6.59 -7.78
N THR A 20 -3.98 7.91 -7.59
CA THR A 20 -4.95 8.77 -8.29
C THR A 20 -4.66 8.85 -9.79
N THR A 21 -3.39 8.88 -10.21
CA THR A 21 -3.01 8.85 -11.64
C THR A 21 -3.43 7.53 -12.30
N ARG A 22 -3.53 6.44 -11.53
CA ARG A 22 -4.02 5.13 -11.98
C ARG A 22 -5.54 5.01 -11.97
N GLY A 23 -6.28 6.05 -11.58
CA GLY A 23 -7.74 6.09 -11.56
C GLY A 23 -8.40 5.64 -10.26
N MET A 24 -7.62 5.34 -9.21
CA MET A 24 -8.17 4.99 -7.90
C MET A 24 -8.80 6.22 -7.22
N LYS A 25 -9.87 5.98 -6.46
CA LYS A 25 -10.66 6.99 -5.75
C LYS A 25 -10.76 6.67 -4.26
N GLU A 26 -11.66 7.37 -3.56
CA GLU A 26 -11.89 7.23 -2.13
C GLU A 26 -12.19 5.78 -1.68
N PRO A 27 -12.98 4.96 -2.40
CA PRO A 27 -13.22 3.58 -1.99
C PRO A 27 -11.95 2.73 -1.97
N GLU A 28 -11.09 2.87 -2.97
CA GLU A 28 -9.81 2.14 -3.02
C GLU A 28 -8.85 2.61 -1.92
N MET A 29 -8.89 3.89 -1.55
CA MET A 29 -8.10 4.42 -0.45
C MET A 29 -8.49 3.83 0.91
N VAL A 30 -9.78 3.51 1.13
CA VAL A 30 -10.22 2.78 2.33
C VAL A 30 -9.57 1.40 2.38
N ILE A 31 -9.58 0.67 1.26
CA ILE A 31 -8.97 -0.66 1.16
C ILE A 31 -7.46 -0.59 1.44
N ILE A 32 -6.76 0.39 0.86
CA ILE A 32 -5.33 0.60 1.10
C ILE A 32 -5.07 0.87 2.60
N GLY A 33 -5.90 1.70 3.22
CA GLY A 33 -5.82 1.99 4.66
C GLY A 33 -6.03 0.74 5.53
N GLU A 34 -6.99 -0.11 5.19
CA GLU A 34 -7.24 -1.37 5.88
C GLU A 34 -6.05 -2.34 5.76
N ILE A 35 -5.44 -2.44 4.57
CA ILE A 35 -4.25 -3.26 4.34
C ILE A 35 -3.08 -2.77 5.21
N ILE A 36 -2.84 -1.46 5.24
CA ILE A 36 -1.78 -0.86 6.07
C ILE A 36 -2.05 -1.14 7.56
N ALA A 37 -3.30 -0.95 8.02
CA ALA A 37 -3.68 -1.20 9.40
C ALA A 37 -3.53 -2.67 9.79
N ASP A 38 -3.86 -3.61 8.89
CA ASP A 38 -3.70 -5.05 9.12
C ASP A 38 -2.22 -5.43 9.28
N LEU A 39 -1.35 -4.93 8.40
CA LEU A 39 0.10 -5.15 8.48
C LEU A 39 0.73 -4.54 9.75
N ILE A 40 0.32 -3.33 10.15
CA ILE A 40 0.84 -2.71 11.37
C ILE A 40 0.45 -3.53 12.61
N LYS A 41 -0.79 -4.05 12.66
CA LYS A 41 -1.29 -4.79 13.82
C LYS A 41 -0.74 -6.21 13.91
N ASN A 42 -0.69 -6.92 12.79
CA ASN A 42 -0.46 -8.36 12.75
C ASN A 42 0.88 -8.76 12.10
N LYS A 43 1.63 -7.80 11.56
CA LYS A 43 3.00 -7.99 11.04
C LYS A 43 3.09 -9.15 10.03
N GLU A 44 4.00 -10.10 10.26
CA GLU A 44 4.28 -11.23 9.35
C GLU A 44 3.05 -12.12 9.12
N GLU A 45 2.18 -12.28 10.12
CA GLU A 45 0.95 -13.07 9.98
C GLU A 45 0.02 -12.49 8.90
N ALA A 46 0.05 -11.17 8.70
CA ALA A 46 -0.74 -10.48 7.69
C ALA A 46 -0.11 -10.44 6.30
N LEU A 47 1.16 -10.84 6.16
CA LEU A 47 1.91 -10.58 4.95
C LEU A 47 1.28 -11.21 3.71
N GLU A 48 0.94 -12.49 3.79
CA GLU A 48 0.39 -13.24 2.65
C GLU A 48 -0.98 -12.70 2.23
N ARG A 49 -1.93 -12.58 3.17
CA ARG A 49 -3.27 -12.06 2.89
C ARG A 49 -3.27 -10.60 2.43
N SER A 50 -2.38 -9.77 2.98
CA SER A 50 -2.26 -8.35 2.59
C SER A 50 -1.68 -8.24 1.19
N SER A 51 -0.66 -9.03 0.87
CA SER A 51 -0.05 -9.07 -0.47
C SER A 51 -1.07 -9.52 -1.51
N ALA A 52 -1.89 -10.53 -1.21
CA ALA A 52 -2.96 -10.98 -2.10
C ALA A 52 -4.01 -9.87 -2.37
N LYS A 53 -4.41 -9.12 -1.33
CA LYS A 53 -5.31 -7.96 -1.48
C LYS A 53 -4.69 -6.84 -2.32
N VAL A 54 -3.41 -6.51 -2.11
CA VAL A 54 -2.68 -5.52 -2.91
C VAL A 54 -2.61 -5.95 -4.38
N LEU A 55 -2.30 -7.22 -4.64
CA LEU A 55 -2.21 -7.74 -6.00
C LEU A 55 -3.57 -7.63 -6.71
N LYS A 56 -4.64 -8.06 -6.04
CA LYS A 56 -6.00 -7.95 -6.59
C LYS A 56 -6.35 -6.49 -6.91
N LEU A 57 -6.13 -5.57 -5.96
CA LEU A 57 -6.42 -4.15 -6.18
C LEU A 57 -5.60 -3.57 -7.34
N THR A 58 -4.32 -3.92 -7.45
CA THR A 58 -3.47 -3.36 -8.52
C THR A 58 -3.74 -3.96 -9.90
N GLN A 59 -4.34 -5.14 -9.99
CA GLN A 59 -4.79 -5.75 -11.25
C GLN A 59 -5.94 -4.97 -11.88
N ASP A 60 -6.87 -4.47 -11.06
CA ASP A 60 -8.02 -3.67 -11.51
C ASP A 60 -7.61 -2.29 -12.05
N PHE A 61 -6.41 -1.81 -11.69
CA PHE A 61 -5.87 -0.50 -12.09
C PHE A 61 -4.46 -0.65 -12.71
N PRO A 62 -4.33 -1.19 -13.94
CA PRO A 62 -3.05 -1.41 -14.60
C PRO A 62 -2.24 -0.10 -14.76
N LEU A 63 -0.90 -0.21 -14.72
CA LEU A 63 -0.03 0.97 -14.83
C LEU A 63 0.12 1.45 -16.28
N TYR A 64 0.13 0.53 -17.24
CA TYR A 64 0.21 0.80 -18.67
C TYR A 64 -0.83 -0.03 -19.42
N GLU A 65 -1.45 0.54 -20.45
CA GLU A 65 -2.46 -0.15 -21.27
C GLU A 65 -1.90 -1.37 -22.02
N ASN A 66 -0.60 -1.38 -22.31
CA ASN A 66 0.11 -2.43 -23.05
C ASN A 66 1.25 -3.03 -22.23
N ASP A 67 0.98 -3.42 -20.98
CA ASP A 67 1.97 -4.00 -20.10
C ASP A 67 2.39 -5.40 -20.58
N ILE A 68 3.41 -5.47 -21.43
CA ILE A 68 3.97 -6.69 -22.04
C ILE A 68 4.79 -7.55 -21.06
N LEU A 69 4.93 -7.12 -19.81
CA LEU A 69 5.67 -7.82 -18.75
C LEU A 69 4.76 -8.64 -17.82
N ARG A 70 3.49 -8.80 -18.17
CA ARG A 70 2.54 -9.66 -17.45
C ARG A 70 2.58 -11.10 -17.93
#